data_AF-A0A7Y2DZ52-F1
#
_entry.id   AF-A0A7Y2DZ52-F1
#
_cell.length_a   1.000
_cell.length_b   1.000
_cell.length_c   1.000
_cell.angle_alpha   90.00
_cell.angle_beta   90.00
_cell.angle_gamma   90.00
#
_symmetry.space_group_name_H-M   'P 1'
#
loop_
_entity.id
_entity.type
_entity.pdbx_description
1 polymer ?
#
loop_
_entity_poly.entity_id
_entity_poly.type
_entity_poly.pdbx_seq_one_letter_code
_entity_poly.pdbx_strand_id
1 'polypeptide(L)' 'MTQEKLHNKNPKPIERCSECDREVDTYYTFLSPTNETRFVCWECQMREEKGFNAKRNFSRSSRWGRIPR' A
#
# COMPACT_ATOMS: atom_id res chain seq x y z
N MET A 1 13.51 5.20 23.15
CA MET A 1 13.48 5.23 21.68
C MET A 1 13.81 3.83 21.18
N THR A 2 12.82 2.94 21.20
CA THR A 2 13.00 1.54 20.84
C THR A 2 12.99 1.41 19.33
N GLN A 3 14.19 1.31 18.75
CA GLN A 3 14.35 0.87 17.36
C GLN A 3 14.00 -0.62 17.30
N GLU A 4 12.71 -0.90 17.13
CA GLU A 4 12.23 -2.23 16.81
C GLU A 4 12.84 -2.66 15.46
N LYS A 5 13.41 -3.86 15.48
CA LYS A 5 14.33 -4.39 14.48
C LYS A 5 13.67 -4.40 13.08
N LEU A 6 14.07 -3.47 12.23
CA LEU A 6 13.74 -3.45 10.82
C LEU A 6 14.37 -4.68 10.15
N HIS A 7 13.54 -5.63 9.74
CA HIS A 7 13.92 -6.92 9.16
C HIS A 7 14.41 -6.79 7.70
N ASN A 8 14.96 -5.64 7.31
CA ASN A 8 15.34 -5.32 5.93
C ASN A 8 16.86 -5.19 5.85
N LYS A 9 17.50 -6.03 5.03
CA LYS A 9 18.96 -6.02 4.78
C LYS A 9 19.47 -4.69 4.19
N ASN A 10 18.57 -3.79 3.79
CA ASN A 10 18.90 -2.44 3.33
C ASN A 10 17.78 -1.49 3.79
N PRO A 11 17.98 -0.70 4.87
CA PRO A 11 16.96 0.21 5.36
C PRO A 11 16.72 1.31 4.33
N LYS A 12 15.51 1.37 3.79
CA LYS A 12 15.05 2.46 2.93
C LYS A 12 14.56 3.63 3.81
N PRO A 13 14.60 4.89 3.31
CA PRO A 13 13.96 5.99 4.01
C PRO A 13 12.46 5.72 4.18
N ILE A 14 11.85 6.23 5.24
CA ILE A 14 10.41 6.15 5.43
C ILE A 14 9.77 7.10 4.41
N GLU A 15 8.89 6.58 3.57
CA GLU A 15 8.21 7.34 2.52
C GLU A 15 6.68 7.24 2.68
N ARG A 16 5.96 8.21 2.12
CA ARG A 16 4.50 8.26 2.17
C ARG A 16 3.88 7.56 0.97
N CYS A 17 2.99 6.60 1.22
CA CYS A 17 2.27 5.88 0.19
C CYS A 17 1.28 6.79 -0.56
N SER A 18 1.33 6.79 -1.89
CA SER A 18 0.48 7.60 -2.77
C SER A 18 -1.00 7.14 -2.78
N GLU A 19 -1.28 5.90 -2.38
CA GLU A 19 -2.63 5.31 -2.43
C GLU A 19 -3.39 5.40 -1.10
N CYS A 20 -2.69 5.28 0.03
CA CYS A 20 -3.31 5.19 1.36
C CYS A 20 -2.77 6.21 2.37
N ASP A 21 -1.88 7.11 1.95
CA ASP A 21 -1.32 8.19 2.76
C ASP A 21 -0.54 7.78 4.02
N ARG A 22 -0.26 6.49 4.20
CA ARG A 22 0.53 5.98 5.34
C ARG A 22 2.03 6.16 5.10
N GLU A 23 2.74 6.49 6.17
CA GLU A 23 4.20 6.44 6.23
C GLU A 23 4.65 4.98 6.38
N VAL A 24 5.52 4.54 5.47
CA VAL A 24 5.98 3.15 5.39
C VAL A 24 7.46 3.06 5.07
N ASP A 25 8.12 2.05 5.61
CA ASP A 25 9.51 1.69 5.34
C ASP A 25 9.64 0.69 4.17
N THR A 26 8.55 -0.01 3.85
CA THR A 26 8.48 -1.11 2.89
C THR A 26 7.52 -0.76 1.77
N TYR A 27 8.08 -0.29 0.67
CA TYR A 27 7.34 0.21 -0.47
C TYR A 27 8.03 -0.11 -1.81
N TYR A 28 7.22 -0.08 -2.87
CA TYR A 28 7.64 -0.09 -4.26
C TYR A 28 7.74 1.35 -4.77
N THR A 29 8.73 1.60 -5.61
CA THR A 29 8.90 2.89 -6.30
C THR A 29 8.52 2.70 -7.76
N PHE A 30 7.57 3.50 -8.24
CA PHE A 30 7.23 3.55 -9.66
C PHE A 30 7.70 4.87 -10.23
N LEU A 31 8.27 4.80 -11.43
CA LEU A 31 8.69 5.95 -12.22
C LEU A 31 7.67 6.19 -13.32
N SER A 32 7.13 7.40 -13.40
CA SER A 32 6.30 7.81 -14.53
C SER A 32 7.18 8.15 -15.75
N PRO A 33 6.60 8.21 -16.96
CA PRO A 33 7.29 8.74 -18.14
C PRO A 33 7.74 10.21 -18.01
N THR A 34 7.16 10.96 -17.07
CA THR A 34 7.53 12.35 -16.74
C THR A 34 8.63 12.45 -15.68
N ASN A 35 9.25 11.34 -15.30
CA ASN A 35 10.21 11.23 -14.19
C ASN A 35 9.63 11.55 -12.80
N GLU A 36 8.31 11.49 -12.64
CA GLU A 36 7.69 11.59 -11.32
C GLU A 36 7.79 10.24 -10.60
N THR A 37 8.26 10.27 -9.37
CA THR A 37 8.32 9.09 -8.51
C THR A 37 7.06 9.00 -7.66
N ARG A 38 6.42 7.84 -7.69
CA ARG A 38 5.31 7.51 -6.79
C ARG A 38 5.70 6.31 -5.95
N PHE A 39 5.52 6.44 -4.64
CA PHE A 39 5.79 5.38 -3.68
C PHE A 39 4.49 4.70 -3.27
N VAL A 40 4.45 3.37 -3.37
CA VAL A 40 3.26 2.58 -3.03
C VAL A 40 3.65 1.50 -2.04
N CYS A 41 2.96 1.44 -0.90
CA CYS A 41 3.23 0.43 0.12
C CYS A 41 2.92 -0.98 -0.39
N TRP A 42 3.62 -1.97 0.18
CA TRP A 42 3.44 -3.37 -0.20
C TRP A 42 1.99 -3.85 -0.04
N GLU A 43 1.26 -3.40 0.99
CA GLU A 43 -0.15 -3.73 1.18
C GLU A 43 -1.04 -3.26 0.01
N CYS A 44 -0.83 -2.04 -0.48
CA CYS A 44 -1.60 -1.50 -1.59
C CYS A 44 -1.27 -2.23 -2.88
N GLN A 45 0.02 -2.51 -3.11
CA GLN A 45 0.47 -3.28 -4.27
C GLN A 45 -0.14 -4.68 -4.29
N MET A 46 -0.08 -5.41 -3.17
CA MET A 46 -0.65 -6.76 -3.06
C MET A 46 -2.17 -6.78 -3.25
N ARG A 47 -2.87 -5.70 -2.87
CA ARG A 47 -4.30 -5.57 -3.13
C ARG A 47 -4.58 -5.39 -4.62
N GLU A 48 -3.81 -4.55 -5.30
CA GLU A 48 -3.93 -4.36 -6.75
C GLU A 48 -3.67 -5.66 -7.52
N GLU A 49 -2.58 -6.36 -7.20
CA GLU A 49 -2.22 -7.65 -7.84
C GLU A 49 -3.29 -8.73 -7.64
N LYS A 50 -3.96 -8.73 -6.49
CA LYS A 50 -5.06 -9.66 -6.18
C LYS A 50 -6.41 -9.20 -6.74
N GLY A 51 -6.48 -8.06 -7.42
CA GLY A 51 -7.74 -7.47 -7.88
C GLY A 51 -8.68 -7.07 -6.74
N PHE A 52 -8.14 -6.85 -5.54
CA PHE A 52 -8.91 -6.45 -4.36
C PHE A 52 -9.27 -4.96 -4.46
N ASN A 53 -10.43 -4.70 -5.06
CA ASN A 53 -10.89 -3.36 -5.42
C ASN A 53 -11.46 -2.60 -4.21
N ALA A 54 -10.65 -2.31 -3.19
CA ALA A 54 -11.06 -1.51 -2.03
C ALA A 54 -10.66 -0.04 -2.22
N LYS A 55 -11.09 0.58 -3.33
CA LYS A 55 -10.93 2.04 -3.51
C LYS A 55 -11.63 2.77 -2.36
N ARG A 56 -11.16 3.96 -1.99
CA ARG A 56 -11.70 4.79 -0.88
C ARG A 56 -13.23 4.98 -0.93
N ASN A 57 -13.84 4.92 -2.11
CA ASN A 57 -15.29 5.02 -2.33
C ASN A 57 -15.92 3.72 -2.90
N PHE A 58 -15.22 2.59 -2.83
CA PHE A 58 -15.79 1.32 -3.29
C PHE A 58 -16.76 0.77 -2.25
N SER A 59 -18.05 0.85 -2.56
CA SER A 59 -19.10 0.12 -1.86
C SER A 59 -19.67 -0.96 -2.79
N ARG A 60 -19.65 -2.22 -2.35
CA ARG A 60 -20.48 -3.27 -2.97
C ARG A 60 -21.95 -2.97 -2.65
N SER A 61 -22.70 -2.47 -3.62
CA SER A 61 -24.15 -2.20 -3.49
C SER A 61 -25.02 -3.46 -3.36
N SER A 62 -24.44 -4.67 -3.31
CA SER A 62 -25.20 -5.91 -3.10
C SER A 62 -24.96 -6.49 -1.70
N ARG A 63 -25.86 -6.13 -0.78
CA ARG A 63 -25.99 -6.67 0.58
C ARG A 63 -26.91 -7.90 0.62
N TRP A 64 -26.68 -8.93 -0.19
CA TRP A 64 -27.31 -10.24 0.05
C TRP A 64 -26.33 -11.23 0.72
N GLY A 65 -25.60 -10.71 1.70
CA GLY A 65 -25.44 -11.41 2.98
C GLY A 65 -24.24 -12.33 3.13
N ARG A 66 -23.30 -11.85 3.98
CA ARG A 66 -22.38 -12.60 4.85
C ARG A 66 -20.94 -12.82 4.33
N ILE A 67 -20.00 -12.16 5.01
CA ILE A 67 -18.55 -12.44 4.96
C ILE A 67 -18.18 -12.97 6.36
N PRO A 68 -17.88 -14.27 6.55
CA PRO A 68 -17.33 -14.76 7.80
C PRO A 68 -15.79 -14.63 7.82
N ARG A 69 -15.31 -14.47 9.06
CA ARG A 69 -14.02 -13.96 9.55
C ARG A 69 -12.80 -14.73 9.06
#